data_AF-A0A3D5YE69-F1
#
_entry.id   AF-A0A3D5YE69-F1
#
_cell.length_a   1.000
_cell.length_b   1.000
_cell.length_c   1.000
_cell.angle_alpha   90.00
_cell.angle_beta   90.00
_cell.angle_gamma   90.00
#
_symmetry.space_group_name_H-M   'P 1'
#
loop_
_entity.id
_entity.type
_entity.pdbx_description
1 polymer ?
#
loop_
_entity_poly.entity_id
_entity_poly.type
_entity_poly.pdbx_seq_one_letter_code
_entity_poly.pdbx_strand_id
1 'polypeptide(L)'
;MGLMGVGISTFRPNDTVTRAEFGTVLSRAIWGDDNNGSDPYYVAHLNALKDAEVMTNIANPNMKEVRGYVMLMMQRADESGVANNQPAICSTPENVLACSLGLDSCPAECLETEEEVDLPGFATISRVGSTATQYVASNAVNKKVGAIKLTAGQNDTTVSSVVVSHNGLGDSTDVTVQLYKDGVVASNARAITSSSQNATLRFTPALELKAGSSMTFDVMASVDGLVNEEHNFSVTAVNVVNGTATGTPIALDTLRTTSYVVGNANPTLTTYSVKAGDVQELVASVSILPGKNAIIKGVTLTRSSGKNIDEVLSNVKAYYNDEIVGTVTVTDEKIVVAGLNIERLNGETANIELKANGIYIGTLGDVLLVVEANDVYAVEANTNESMRSLASAIGTLSVANVDMSLTKVSTGSQTVAPGTSNVELLNLKLTSNTEFEVSNYTIKFNDIGELLTNFIDNEVTVYINGIDYSMTTDTLTLSASSDRFFIDKNNPATIRVVGHTKSVPAVL
;
A
#
# COMPACT_ATOMS: atom_id res chain seq x y z
N MET A 1 17.66 33.49 -9.48
CA MET A 1 17.06 34.36 -10.50
C MET A 1 18.00 35.52 -10.82
N GLY A 2 18.94 35.33 -11.76
CA GLY A 2 19.70 36.44 -12.34
C GLY A 2 18.83 37.13 -13.37
N LEU A 3 17.92 38.00 -12.92
CA LEU A 3 16.77 38.51 -13.68
C LEU A 3 17.10 39.20 -15.02
N MET A 4 18.35 39.47 -15.35
CA MET A 4 18.72 40.30 -16.50
C MET A 4 19.81 39.73 -17.42
N GLY A 5 20.39 38.55 -17.18
CA GLY A 5 21.36 37.93 -18.13
C GLY A 5 22.62 38.74 -18.48
N VAL A 6 22.78 39.93 -17.91
CA VAL A 6 23.99 40.77 -17.89
C VAL A 6 24.43 40.84 -16.44
N GLY A 7 25.75 40.83 -16.20
CA GLY A 7 26.38 40.84 -14.87
C GLY A 7 26.08 42.09 -14.03
N ILE A 8 24.81 42.32 -13.72
CA ILE A 8 24.33 43.31 -12.77
C ILE A 8 24.39 42.65 -11.39
N SER A 9 25.18 43.24 -10.49
CA SER A 9 25.33 42.75 -9.12
C SER A 9 24.20 43.22 -8.19
N THR A 10 23.31 44.10 -8.67
CA THR A 10 22.25 44.70 -7.85
C THR A 10 21.00 45.00 -8.67
N PHE A 11 19.83 44.68 -8.14
CA PHE A 11 18.54 45.01 -8.71
C PHE A 11 18.26 46.52 -8.59
N ARG A 12 17.81 47.17 -9.67
CA ARG A 12 17.69 48.63 -9.80
C ARG A 12 16.22 49.06 -9.99
N PRO A 13 15.36 48.96 -8.95
CA PRO A 13 13.91 49.11 -9.09
C PRO A 13 13.44 50.52 -9.46
N ASN A 14 14.26 51.55 -9.20
CA ASN A 14 13.89 52.95 -9.43
C ASN A 14 14.38 53.51 -10.77
N ASP A 15 15.11 52.72 -11.56
CA ASP A 15 15.68 53.18 -12.83
C ASP A 15 14.74 52.95 -14.01
N THR A 16 14.88 53.82 -15.02
CA THR A 16 14.14 53.68 -16.28
C THR A 16 14.61 52.46 -17.08
N VAL A 17 13.65 51.64 -17.52
CA VAL A 17 13.89 50.41 -18.28
C VAL A 17 14.05 50.71 -19.77
N THR A 18 15.08 50.14 -20.39
CA THR A 18 15.29 50.20 -21.84
C THR A 18 14.46 49.17 -22.59
N ARG A 19 14.29 49.36 -23.90
CA ARG A 19 13.64 48.39 -24.79
C ARG A 19 14.29 47.01 -24.73
N ALA A 20 15.62 46.95 -24.70
CA ALA A 20 16.38 45.71 -24.56
C ALA A 20 16.07 44.99 -23.24
N GLU A 21 16.06 45.73 -22.13
CA GLU A 21 15.77 45.17 -20.81
C GLU A 21 14.32 44.69 -20.72
N PHE A 22 13.36 45.50 -21.15
CA PHE A 22 11.94 45.15 -21.12
C PHE A 22 11.62 43.97 -22.04
N GLY A 23 12.08 44.03 -23.30
CA GLY A 23 11.84 42.96 -24.27
C GLY A 23 12.47 41.63 -23.85
N THR A 24 13.64 41.66 -23.19
CA THR A 24 14.24 40.45 -22.64
C THR A 24 13.37 39.84 -21.52
N VAL A 25 12.88 40.68 -20.60
CA VAL A 25 12.00 40.20 -19.50
C VAL A 25 10.68 39.67 -20.05
N LEU A 26 10.06 40.38 -20.99
CA LEU A 26 8.80 39.96 -21.61
C LEU A 26 8.95 38.66 -22.39
N SER A 27 10.00 38.54 -23.21
CA SER A 27 10.31 37.30 -23.94
C SER A 27 10.48 36.11 -22.98
N ARG A 28 11.12 36.30 -21.82
CA ARG A 28 11.25 35.24 -20.80
C ARG A 28 9.95 34.91 -20.08
N ALA A 29 9.09 35.90 -19.88
CA ALA A 29 7.77 35.66 -19.32
C ALA A 29 6.92 34.79 -20.25
N ILE A 30 7.10 34.92 -21.56
CA ILE A 30 6.34 34.19 -22.58
C ILE A 30 6.95 32.82 -22.88
N TRP A 31 8.27 32.75 -23.13
CA TRP A 31 8.94 31.53 -23.63
C TRP A 31 10.03 30.99 -22.71
N GLY A 32 10.11 31.46 -21.46
CA GLY A 32 11.18 31.04 -20.54
C GLY A 32 12.56 31.33 -21.10
N ASP A 33 13.45 30.34 -21.11
CA ASP A 33 14.87 30.52 -21.45
C ASP A 33 15.20 30.30 -22.94
N ASP A 34 14.20 30.03 -23.79
CA ASP A 34 14.39 29.60 -25.19
C ASP A 34 15.19 30.57 -26.06
N ASN A 35 15.15 31.86 -25.73
CA ASN A 35 15.81 32.92 -26.49
C ASN A 35 17.08 33.47 -25.82
N ASN A 36 17.60 32.80 -24.79
CA ASN A 36 18.82 33.22 -24.10
C ASN A 36 20.09 32.94 -24.94
N GLY A 37 21.18 33.69 -24.68
CA GLY A 37 22.53 33.34 -25.13
C GLY A 37 23.05 34.10 -26.37
N SER A 38 22.28 35.03 -26.96
CA SER A 38 22.79 35.91 -28.02
C SER A 38 23.78 36.95 -27.47
N ASP A 39 24.68 37.47 -28.33
CA ASP A 39 25.52 38.63 -28.02
C ASP A 39 25.26 39.74 -29.06
N PRO A 40 24.75 40.92 -28.67
CA PRO A 40 24.28 41.32 -27.33
C PRO A 40 23.11 40.48 -26.78
N TYR A 41 23.01 40.38 -25.45
CA TYR A 41 22.06 39.49 -24.73
C TYR A 41 20.60 39.57 -25.17
N TYR A 42 20.14 40.72 -25.68
CA TYR A 42 18.74 40.98 -26.00
C TYR A 42 18.36 40.66 -27.46
N VAL A 43 19.32 40.36 -28.35
CA VAL A 43 19.06 40.30 -29.80
C VAL A 43 18.05 39.20 -30.15
N ALA A 44 18.27 37.98 -29.66
CA ALA A 44 17.34 36.87 -29.91
C ALA A 44 15.95 37.17 -29.34
N HIS A 45 15.88 37.69 -28.10
CA HIS A 45 14.62 38.09 -27.46
C HIS A 45 13.83 39.14 -28.26
N LEU A 46 14.49 40.20 -28.73
CA LEU A 46 13.82 41.26 -29.49
C LEU A 46 13.36 40.79 -30.87
N ASN A 47 14.14 39.93 -31.53
CA ASN A 47 13.72 39.34 -32.81
C ASN A 47 12.50 38.43 -32.62
N ALA A 48 12.52 37.54 -31.62
CA ALA A 48 11.38 36.67 -31.31
C ALA A 48 10.09 37.47 -31.03
N LEU A 49 10.19 38.55 -30.23
CA LEU A 49 9.05 39.43 -29.97
C LEU A 49 8.59 40.22 -31.21
N LYS A 50 9.49 40.53 -32.13
CA LYS A 50 9.14 41.19 -33.39
C LYS A 50 8.44 40.20 -34.34
N ASP A 51 8.96 38.99 -34.44
CA ASP A 51 8.42 37.92 -35.29
C ASP A 51 7.04 37.47 -34.79
N ALA A 52 6.81 37.52 -33.48
CA ALA A 52 5.50 37.34 -32.85
C ALA A 52 4.59 38.58 -32.92
N GLU A 53 4.99 39.63 -33.64
CA GLU A 53 4.29 40.92 -33.80
C GLU A 53 3.99 41.70 -32.49
N VAL A 54 4.46 41.21 -31.35
CA VAL A 54 4.39 41.88 -30.03
C VAL A 54 5.16 43.21 -30.08
N MET A 55 6.36 43.20 -30.66
CA MET A 55 7.24 44.36 -30.80
C MET A 55 7.52 44.73 -32.25
N THR A 56 6.65 45.55 -32.83
CA THR A 56 6.77 46.01 -34.23
C THR A 56 8.02 46.86 -34.56
N ASN A 57 8.72 47.43 -33.58
CA ASN A 57 9.93 48.23 -33.80
C ASN A 57 11.00 47.94 -32.74
N ILE A 58 12.14 47.39 -33.17
CA ILE A 58 13.28 47.04 -32.30
C ILE A 58 14.56 47.80 -32.66
N ALA A 59 14.48 48.78 -33.57
CA ALA A 59 15.65 49.41 -34.19
C ALA A 59 16.56 50.16 -33.20
N ASN A 60 16.02 50.62 -32.07
CA ASN A 60 16.79 51.26 -31.01
C ASN A 60 16.62 50.52 -29.66
N PRO A 61 17.49 49.54 -29.35
CA PRO A 61 17.38 48.73 -28.13
C PRO A 61 17.62 49.53 -26.84
N ASN A 62 18.31 50.68 -26.92
CA ASN A 62 18.61 51.53 -25.76
C ASN A 62 17.53 52.60 -25.50
N MET A 63 16.47 52.66 -26.32
CA MET A 63 15.34 53.55 -26.10
C MET A 63 14.69 53.25 -24.74
N LYS A 64 14.38 54.30 -23.98
CA LYS A 64 13.63 54.15 -22.72
C LYS A 64 12.17 53.89 -23.03
N GLU A 65 11.63 52.82 -22.45
CA GLU A 65 10.24 52.48 -22.63
C GLU A 65 9.34 53.39 -21.80
N VAL A 66 8.18 53.72 -22.37
CA VAL A 66 7.14 54.49 -21.69
C VAL A 66 5.93 53.59 -21.44
N ARG A 67 5.20 53.87 -20.35
CA ARG A 67 4.10 53.04 -19.84
C ARG A 67 3.08 52.66 -20.92
N GLY A 68 2.73 53.59 -21.81
CA GLY A 68 1.76 53.33 -22.90
C GLY A 68 2.22 52.26 -23.87
N TYR A 69 3.51 52.27 -24.27
CA TYR A 69 4.05 51.24 -25.17
C TYR A 69 4.23 49.90 -24.46
N VAL A 70 4.62 49.91 -23.18
CA VAL A 70 4.70 48.69 -22.37
C VAL A 70 3.33 48.02 -22.28
N MET A 71 2.28 48.76 -21.95
CA MET A 71 0.92 48.21 -21.87
C MET A 71 0.44 47.67 -23.22
N LEU A 72 0.75 48.37 -24.32
CA LEU A 72 0.41 47.90 -25.66
C LEU A 72 1.16 46.61 -26.04
N MET A 73 2.44 46.48 -25.66
CA MET A 73 3.20 45.25 -25.89
C MET A 73 2.68 44.10 -25.03
N MET A 74 2.29 44.35 -23.77
CA MET A 74 1.69 43.34 -22.91
C MET A 74 0.33 42.88 -23.44
N GLN A 75 -0.52 43.80 -23.90
CA GLN A 75 -1.78 43.47 -24.56
C GLN A 75 -1.55 42.60 -25.80
N ARG A 76 -0.58 42.96 -26.67
CA ARG A 76 -0.28 42.16 -27.86
C ARG A 76 0.27 40.77 -27.52
N ALA A 77 1.08 40.66 -26.47
CA ALA A 77 1.57 39.37 -26.01
C ALA A 77 0.41 38.45 -25.56
N ASP A 78 -0.58 39.01 -24.87
CA ASP A 78 -1.80 38.32 -24.47
C ASP A 78 -2.67 37.94 -25.68
N GLU A 79 -2.98 38.91 -26.55
CA GLU A 79 -3.83 38.74 -27.75
C GLU A 79 -3.22 37.82 -28.82
N SER A 80 -1.88 37.76 -28.91
CA SER A 80 -1.19 36.90 -29.89
C SER A 80 -1.38 35.40 -29.61
N GLY A 81 -1.89 35.01 -28.43
CA GLY A 81 -2.06 33.62 -28.02
C GLY A 81 -0.75 32.88 -27.73
N VAL A 82 0.38 33.58 -27.84
CA VAL A 82 1.73 33.05 -27.71
C VAL A 82 2.07 32.67 -26.27
N ALA A 83 1.41 33.26 -25.28
CA ALA A 83 1.61 32.95 -23.85
C ALA A 83 0.92 31.64 -23.38
N ASN A 84 -0.09 31.14 -24.12
CA ASN A 84 -1.00 30.10 -23.62
C ASN A 84 -0.92 28.76 -24.39
N ASN A 85 0.13 28.52 -25.19
CA ASN A 85 0.21 27.35 -26.09
C ASN A 85 -1.06 27.18 -26.95
N GLN A 86 -1.74 28.29 -27.28
CA GLN A 86 -2.98 28.25 -28.03
C GLN A 86 -2.65 27.86 -29.48
N PRO A 87 -3.27 26.81 -30.04
CA PRO A 87 -2.97 26.37 -31.41
C PRO A 87 -3.16 27.51 -32.41
N ALA A 88 -2.21 27.71 -33.33
CA ALA A 88 -2.22 28.85 -34.27
C ALA A 88 -3.52 28.99 -35.09
N ILE A 89 -4.27 27.89 -35.25
CA ILE A 89 -5.59 27.87 -35.88
C ILE A 89 -6.61 28.75 -35.13
N CYS A 90 -6.47 28.91 -33.82
CA CYS A 90 -7.35 29.68 -32.96
C CYS A 90 -7.07 31.18 -32.96
N SER A 91 -5.96 31.62 -33.56
CA SER A 91 -5.57 33.04 -33.66
C SER A 91 -5.92 33.66 -35.02
N THR A 92 -6.54 32.90 -35.92
CA THR A 92 -7.00 33.42 -37.22
C THR A 92 -8.22 34.32 -37.02
N PRO A 93 -8.34 35.46 -37.73
CA PRO A 93 -9.46 36.39 -37.54
C PRO A 93 -10.85 35.73 -37.70
N GLU A 94 -10.95 34.74 -38.59
CA GLU A 94 -12.17 33.99 -38.85
C GLU A 94 -12.56 33.11 -37.67
N ASN A 95 -11.61 32.41 -37.05
CA ASN A 95 -11.88 31.54 -35.91
C ASN A 95 -12.06 32.33 -34.62
N VAL A 96 -11.32 33.42 -34.41
CA VAL A 96 -11.54 34.34 -33.28
C VAL A 96 -12.96 34.90 -33.31
N LEU A 97 -13.43 35.32 -34.50
CA LEU A 97 -14.79 35.84 -34.66
C LEU A 97 -15.84 34.72 -34.50
N ALA A 98 -15.61 33.53 -35.06
CA ALA A 98 -16.53 32.41 -34.92
C ALA A 98 -16.69 31.96 -33.45
N CYS A 99 -15.58 31.87 -32.71
CA CYS A 99 -15.60 31.46 -31.31
C CYS A 99 -16.20 32.54 -30.40
N SER A 100 -15.88 33.82 -30.61
CA SER A 100 -16.47 34.93 -29.83
C SER A 100 -17.98 35.12 -30.05
N LEU A 101 -18.50 34.66 -31.19
CA LEU A 101 -19.93 34.66 -31.51
C LEU A 101 -20.63 33.32 -31.22
N GLY A 102 -19.91 32.31 -30.69
CA GLY A 102 -20.46 30.99 -30.37
C GLY A 102 -21.02 30.24 -31.59
N LEU A 103 -20.41 30.42 -32.77
CA LEU A 103 -20.85 29.78 -34.01
C LEU A 103 -20.30 28.35 -34.14
N ASP A 104 -21.05 27.47 -34.80
CA ASP A 104 -20.65 26.07 -35.07
C ASP A 104 -19.36 25.94 -35.90
N SER A 105 -18.89 27.04 -36.51
CA SER A 105 -17.63 27.12 -37.24
C SER A 105 -16.41 27.35 -36.34
N CYS A 106 -16.58 27.57 -35.03
CA CYS A 106 -15.47 27.63 -34.09
C CYS A 106 -14.81 26.24 -33.97
N PRO A 107 -13.51 26.09 -34.29
CA PRO A 107 -12.83 24.81 -34.12
C PRO A 107 -12.89 24.36 -32.66
N ALA A 108 -13.18 23.08 -32.42
CA ALA A 108 -13.35 22.53 -31.08
C ALA A 108 -12.13 22.74 -30.17
N GLU A 109 -10.94 22.80 -30.75
CA GLU A 109 -9.66 23.04 -30.09
C GLU A 109 -9.49 24.48 -29.57
N CYS A 110 -10.38 25.40 -29.99
CA CYS A 110 -10.37 26.82 -29.64
C CYS A 110 -11.45 27.20 -28.63
N LEU A 111 -12.29 26.24 -28.23
CA LEU A 111 -13.25 26.43 -27.16
C LEU A 111 -12.48 26.34 -25.84
N GLU A 112 -12.51 27.40 -25.04
CA GLU A 112 -12.06 27.30 -23.65
C GLU A 112 -12.89 26.21 -22.98
N THR A 113 -12.23 25.15 -22.50
CA THR A 113 -12.85 24.26 -21.52
C THR A 113 -13.15 25.13 -20.31
N GLU A 114 -14.43 25.34 -20.01
CA GLU A 114 -14.82 25.95 -18.74
C GLU A 114 -14.09 25.17 -17.62
N GLU A 115 -13.14 25.81 -16.94
CA GLU A 115 -12.67 25.28 -15.67
C GLU A 115 -13.89 25.22 -14.76
N GLU A 116 -14.30 24.00 -14.41
CA GLU A 116 -15.37 23.78 -13.46
C GLU A 116 -14.98 24.53 -12.17
N VAL A 117 -15.67 25.63 -11.89
CA VAL A 117 -15.48 26.38 -10.65
C VAL A 117 -15.94 25.44 -9.54
N ASP A 118 -14.99 24.75 -8.90
CA ASP A 118 -15.25 23.84 -7.78
C ASP A 118 -15.76 24.69 -6.60
N LEU A 119 -17.09 24.84 -6.54
CA LEU A 119 -17.75 25.62 -5.52
C LEU A 119 -17.47 24.96 -4.17
N PRO A 120 -17.17 25.74 -3.11
CA PRO A 120 -16.76 25.18 -1.84
C PRO A 120 -17.79 24.18 -1.29
N GLY A 121 -17.30 23.05 -0.80
CA GLY A 121 -18.08 22.05 -0.11
C GLY A 121 -18.68 22.59 1.19
N PHE A 122 -19.81 22.03 1.60
CA PHE A 122 -20.47 22.41 2.84
C PHE A 122 -21.04 21.18 3.53
N ALA A 123 -20.67 20.95 4.79
CA ALA A 123 -21.23 19.87 5.60
C ALA A 123 -22.12 20.43 6.70
N THR A 124 -23.31 19.84 6.87
CA THR A 124 -24.07 19.97 8.11
C THR A 124 -23.90 18.70 8.93
N ILE A 125 -23.71 18.87 10.24
CA ILE A 125 -23.74 17.76 11.19
C ILE A 125 -24.98 17.89 12.07
N SER A 126 -25.64 16.76 12.30
CA SER A 126 -26.76 16.66 13.23
C SER A 126 -26.68 15.38 14.04
N ARG A 127 -27.24 15.39 15.25
CA ARG A 127 -27.36 14.17 16.05
C ARG A 127 -28.48 13.27 15.54
N VAL A 128 -28.28 11.97 15.67
CA VAL A 128 -29.33 10.96 15.50
C VAL A 128 -29.69 10.40 16.88
N GLY A 129 -30.90 10.65 17.33
CA GLY A 129 -31.43 10.17 18.62
C GLY A 129 -31.35 11.19 19.77
N SER A 130 -31.68 10.72 20.99
CA SER A 130 -31.75 11.50 22.24
C SER A 130 -30.58 11.19 23.16
N THR A 131 -30.15 12.15 24.00
CA THR A 131 -29.01 11.96 24.92
C THR A 131 -29.45 11.11 26.10
N ALA A 132 -28.60 10.17 26.49
CA ALA A 132 -28.83 9.36 27.68
C ALA A 132 -27.56 9.29 28.53
N THR A 133 -27.74 9.00 29.82
CA THR A 133 -26.65 8.56 30.69
C THR A 133 -26.61 7.04 30.66
N GLN A 134 -25.46 6.48 30.34
CA GLN A 134 -25.22 5.04 30.35
C GLN A 134 -24.34 4.70 31.54
N TYR A 135 -24.77 3.72 32.34
CA TYR A 135 -23.98 3.17 33.42
C TYR A 135 -23.15 2.02 32.86
N VAL A 136 -21.83 2.19 32.87
CA VAL A 136 -20.90 1.26 32.23
C VAL A 136 -19.89 0.72 33.23
N ALA A 137 -19.23 -0.37 32.90
CA ALA A 137 -18.08 -0.83 33.67
C ALA A 137 -16.97 0.25 33.68
N SER A 138 -16.15 0.28 34.73
CA SER A 138 -15.06 1.27 34.85
C SER A 138 -14.01 1.14 33.74
N ASN A 139 -13.87 -0.05 33.14
CA ASN A 139 -12.98 -0.35 32.02
C ASN A 139 -13.74 -0.67 30.71
N ALA A 140 -14.96 -0.17 30.54
CA ALA A 140 -15.80 -0.49 29.37
C ALA A 140 -15.13 -0.10 28.04
N VAL A 141 -15.30 -0.93 27.00
CA VAL A 141 -14.86 -0.62 25.63
C VAL A 141 -16.01 -0.44 24.67
N ASN A 142 -15.74 0.37 23.63
CA ASN A 142 -16.58 0.52 22.45
C ASN A 142 -18.06 0.73 22.81
N LYS A 143 -18.30 1.62 23.77
CA LYS A 143 -19.64 2.05 24.14
C LYS A 143 -20.08 3.13 23.18
N LYS A 144 -21.20 2.90 22.50
CA LYS A 144 -21.81 3.88 21.62
C LYS A 144 -22.30 5.06 22.46
N VAL A 145 -21.65 6.20 22.34
CA VAL A 145 -22.03 7.44 23.03
C VAL A 145 -22.90 8.36 22.16
N GLY A 146 -23.25 7.91 20.96
CA GLY A 146 -24.23 8.59 20.12
C GLY A 146 -24.03 8.27 18.66
N ALA A 147 -24.90 8.80 17.82
CA ALA A 147 -24.77 8.74 16.37
C ALA A 147 -24.85 10.16 15.79
N ILE A 148 -23.99 10.44 14.83
CA ILE A 148 -23.96 11.70 14.10
C ILE A 148 -24.26 11.46 12.63
N LYS A 149 -24.99 12.38 12.01
CA LYS A 149 -25.28 12.38 10.59
C LYS A 149 -24.57 13.56 9.96
N LEU A 150 -23.71 13.27 8.98
CA LEU A 150 -23.05 14.25 8.13
C LEU A 150 -23.81 14.34 6.81
N THR A 151 -24.18 15.55 6.39
CA THR A 151 -24.93 15.80 5.15
C THR A 151 -24.22 16.87 4.32
N ALA A 152 -23.92 16.56 3.05
CA ALA A 152 -23.39 17.54 2.12
C ALA A 152 -24.48 18.54 1.70
N GLY A 153 -24.07 19.79 1.48
CA GLY A 153 -24.90 20.86 0.94
C GLY A 153 -25.17 20.69 -0.55
N GLN A 154 -25.11 21.80 -1.28
CA GLN A 154 -25.41 21.82 -2.72
C GLN A 154 -24.25 21.28 -3.59
N ASN A 155 -23.04 21.18 -3.04
CA ASN A 155 -21.84 20.71 -3.73
C ASN A 155 -21.26 19.46 -3.06
N ASP A 156 -20.45 18.72 -3.79
CA ASP A 156 -19.65 17.62 -3.24
C ASP A 156 -18.75 18.13 -2.11
N THR A 157 -18.65 17.34 -1.04
CA THR A 157 -18.01 17.76 0.20
C THR A 157 -17.09 16.68 0.71
N THR A 158 -15.83 17.05 0.97
CA THR A 158 -14.81 16.13 1.47
C THR A 158 -14.52 16.42 2.94
N VAL A 159 -14.89 15.51 3.84
CA VAL A 159 -14.67 15.63 5.28
C VAL A 159 -13.38 14.89 5.66
N SER A 160 -12.42 15.63 6.24
CA SER A 160 -11.16 15.05 6.70
C SER A 160 -11.25 14.45 8.09
N SER A 161 -12.01 15.08 8.99
CA SER A 161 -12.06 14.68 10.40
C SER A 161 -13.23 15.26 11.17
N VAL A 162 -13.52 14.62 12.31
CA VAL A 162 -14.48 15.07 13.32
C VAL A 162 -13.74 15.25 14.65
N VAL A 163 -14.02 16.33 15.36
CA VAL A 163 -13.43 16.61 16.68
C VAL A 163 -14.45 16.30 17.77
N VAL A 164 -14.11 15.34 18.63
CA VAL A 164 -14.90 14.96 19.80
C VAL A 164 -14.24 15.55 21.04
N SER A 165 -15.02 16.23 21.87
CA SER A 165 -14.58 16.78 23.16
C SER A 165 -15.11 16.00 24.34
N HIS A 166 -14.38 16.07 25.46
CA HIS A 166 -14.71 15.50 26.74
C HIS A 166 -14.90 16.61 27.79
N ASN A 167 -16.11 16.72 28.34
CA ASN A 167 -16.49 17.74 29.33
C ASN A 167 -16.96 17.12 30.66
N GLY A 168 -16.58 15.87 30.91
CA GLY A 168 -16.90 15.16 32.15
C GLY A 168 -15.98 15.52 33.32
N LEU A 169 -16.36 15.07 34.53
CA LEU A 169 -15.54 15.19 35.74
C LEU A 169 -14.52 14.04 35.89
N GLY A 170 -14.67 12.95 35.13
CA GLY A 170 -13.67 11.88 35.06
C GLY A 170 -12.39 12.31 34.36
N ASP A 171 -11.30 11.55 34.54
CA ASP A 171 -10.05 11.88 33.85
C ASP A 171 -10.22 11.67 32.34
N SER A 172 -9.88 12.70 31.59
CA SER A 172 -9.89 12.66 30.13
C SER A 172 -8.87 11.67 29.55
N THR A 173 -7.76 11.40 30.26
CA THR A 173 -6.71 10.50 29.75
C THR A 173 -7.17 9.05 29.68
N ASP A 174 -8.21 8.72 30.43
CA ASP A 174 -8.77 7.37 30.51
C ASP A 174 -9.75 7.08 29.36
N VAL A 175 -9.95 8.06 28.46
CA VAL A 175 -10.94 7.98 27.40
C VAL A 175 -10.29 7.92 26.03
N THR A 176 -10.69 6.91 25.25
CA THR A 176 -10.39 6.79 23.82
C THR A 176 -11.69 6.78 23.02
N VAL A 177 -11.71 7.51 21.90
CA VAL A 177 -12.89 7.61 21.01
C VAL A 177 -12.57 7.24 19.57
N GLN A 178 -13.58 6.78 18.83
CA GLN A 178 -13.48 6.35 17.43
C GLN A 178 -14.85 6.43 16.72
N LEU A 179 -14.87 6.58 15.39
CA LEU A 179 -16.08 6.52 14.58
C LEU A 179 -16.27 5.14 13.95
N TYR A 180 -17.51 4.67 13.93
CA TYR A 180 -17.93 3.45 13.27
C TYR A 180 -19.01 3.78 12.22
N LYS A 181 -19.03 3.04 11.12
CA LYS A 181 -20.09 3.04 10.12
C LYS A 181 -20.52 1.60 9.88
N ASP A 182 -21.81 1.33 10.07
CA ASP A 182 -22.38 0.00 9.85
C ASP A 182 -21.61 -1.12 10.58
N GLY A 183 -21.13 -0.83 11.80
CA GLY A 183 -20.36 -1.77 12.63
C GLY A 183 -18.87 -1.90 12.28
N VAL A 184 -18.39 -1.20 11.25
CA VAL A 184 -16.97 -1.19 10.84
C VAL A 184 -16.32 0.12 11.27
N VAL A 185 -15.05 0.05 11.69
CA VAL A 185 -14.24 1.22 12.03
C VAL A 185 -14.14 2.15 10.81
N ALA A 186 -14.51 3.42 10.99
CA ALA A 186 -14.46 4.45 9.95
C ALA A 186 -13.36 5.51 10.18
N SER A 187 -12.76 5.57 11.37
CA SER A 187 -11.68 6.52 11.70
C SER A 187 -10.56 5.86 12.48
N ASN A 188 -9.45 6.56 12.66
CA ASN A 188 -8.49 6.18 13.70
C ASN A 188 -9.14 6.23 15.09
N ALA A 189 -8.67 5.39 16.02
CA ALA A 189 -8.93 5.57 17.45
C ALA A 189 -8.02 6.66 18.00
N ARG A 190 -8.50 7.46 18.97
CA ARG A 190 -7.69 8.51 19.58
C ARG A 190 -8.06 8.75 21.03
N ALA A 191 -7.03 8.81 21.89
CA ALA A 191 -7.18 9.25 23.26
C ALA A 191 -7.52 10.75 23.31
N ILE A 192 -8.31 11.15 24.30
CA ILE A 192 -8.56 12.57 24.57
C ILE A 192 -7.32 13.16 25.23
N THR A 193 -6.87 14.32 24.76
CA THR A 193 -5.73 15.03 25.38
C THR A 193 -6.21 15.89 26.55
N SER A 194 -5.58 15.77 27.71
CA SER A 194 -5.94 16.53 28.91
C SER A 194 -5.78 18.06 28.82
N SER A 195 -4.94 18.54 27.90
CA SER A 195 -4.73 19.98 27.71
C SER A 195 -5.86 20.65 26.90
N SER A 196 -6.37 19.96 25.88
CA SER A 196 -7.39 20.52 24.97
C SER A 196 -8.78 19.94 25.18
N GLN A 197 -8.90 18.88 25.99
CA GLN A 197 -10.12 18.09 26.15
C GLN A 197 -10.71 17.55 24.83
N ASN A 198 -9.91 17.44 23.77
CA ASN A 198 -10.36 17.06 22.44
C ASN A 198 -9.60 15.85 21.86
N ALA A 199 -10.27 15.11 20.98
CA ALA A 199 -9.71 14.13 20.08
C ALA A 199 -10.21 14.37 18.64
N THR A 200 -9.28 14.60 17.71
CA THR A 200 -9.54 14.67 16.27
C THR A 200 -9.51 13.27 15.65
N LEU A 201 -10.66 12.80 15.20
CA LEU A 201 -10.85 11.51 14.52
C LEU A 201 -10.79 11.73 13.01
N ARG A 202 -9.76 11.20 12.36
CA ARG A 202 -9.49 11.34 10.94
C ARG A 202 -10.03 10.15 10.16
N PHE A 203 -10.61 10.46 9.00
CA PHE A 203 -10.94 9.48 7.97
C PHE A 203 -9.69 9.20 7.13
N THR A 204 -9.42 7.92 6.86
CA THR A 204 -8.33 7.49 5.95
C THR A 204 -8.87 6.39 5.03
N PRO A 205 -9.15 6.67 3.74
CA PRO A 205 -9.07 7.99 3.07
C PRO A 205 -10.12 8.98 3.59
N ALA A 206 -10.00 10.27 3.20
CA ALA A 206 -10.99 11.29 3.56
C ALA A 206 -12.40 10.90 3.08
N LEU A 207 -13.42 11.32 3.82
CA LEU A 207 -14.80 10.96 3.52
C LEU A 207 -15.37 11.88 2.43
N GLU A 208 -15.71 11.31 1.29
CA GLU A 208 -16.41 12.02 0.21
C GLU A 208 -17.94 11.87 0.37
N LEU A 209 -18.64 12.99 0.38
CA LEU A 209 -20.10 13.07 0.37
C LEU A 209 -20.53 13.76 -0.92
N LYS A 210 -21.38 13.10 -1.71
CA LYS A 210 -22.00 13.71 -2.89
C LYS A 210 -23.01 14.78 -2.49
N ALA A 211 -23.17 15.81 -3.30
CA ALA A 211 -24.16 16.87 -3.09
C ALA A 211 -25.53 16.33 -2.63
N GLY A 212 -26.06 16.89 -1.54
CA GLY A 212 -27.33 16.49 -0.92
C GLY A 212 -27.35 15.11 -0.25
N SER A 213 -26.27 14.32 -0.32
CA SER A 213 -26.18 13.01 0.31
C SER A 213 -25.80 13.09 1.78
N SER A 214 -26.08 12.03 2.53
CA SER A 214 -25.78 11.96 3.94
C SER A 214 -25.29 10.60 4.38
N MET A 215 -24.41 10.56 5.38
CA MET A 215 -23.95 9.34 6.02
C MET A 215 -24.04 9.46 7.54
N THR A 216 -24.36 8.36 8.20
CA THR A 216 -24.45 8.26 9.66
C THR A 216 -23.23 7.51 10.21
N PHE A 217 -22.69 8.00 11.31
CA PHE A 217 -21.57 7.41 12.02
C PHE A 217 -21.90 7.28 13.50
N ASP A 218 -21.56 6.14 14.07
CA ASP A 218 -21.62 5.89 15.50
C ASP A 218 -20.34 6.42 16.15
N VAL A 219 -20.48 7.22 17.19
CA VAL A 219 -19.38 7.69 18.02
C VAL A 219 -19.21 6.68 19.15
N MET A 220 -18.07 6.00 19.17
CA MET A 220 -17.73 4.97 20.15
C MET A 220 -16.72 5.53 21.14
N ALA A 221 -16.90 5.24 22.42
CA ALA A 221 -15.99 5.60 23.49
C ALA A 221 -15.62 4.38 24.33
N SER A 222 -14.35 4.31 24.70
CA SER A 222 -13.79 3.34 25.64
C SER A 222 -13.26 4.12 26.83
N VAL A 223 -13.57 3.67 28.05
CA VAL A 223 -13.18 4.29 29.32
C VAL A 223 -12.37 3.31 30.14
N ASP A 224 -11.33 3.78 30.82
CA ASP A 224 -10.53 3.01 31.78
C ASP A 224 -10.28 3.85 33.04
N GLY A 225 -11.37 4.26 33.67
CA GLY A 225 -11.38 5.26 34.74
C GLY A 225 -11.71 4.69 36.11
N LEU A 226 -11.80 5.57 37.10
CA LEU A 226 -12.23 5.21 38.46
C LEU A 226 -13.75 5.05 38.55
N VAL A 227 -14.21 4.54 39.68
CA VAL A 227 -15.65 4.30 39.94
C VAL A 227 -16.40 5.63 40.14
N ASN A 228 -17.60 5.74 39.55
CA ASN A 228 -18.47 6.92 39.60
C ASN A 228 -17.93 8.16 38.87
N GLU A 229 -16.96 7.98 38.00
CA GLU A 229 -16.54 9.02 37.07
C GLU A 229 -17.61 9.25 36.01
N GLU A 230 -17.77 10.51 35.64
CA GLU A 230 -18.73 10.94 34.63
C GLU A 230 -17.97 11.52 33.44
N HIS A 231 -18.19 10.95 32.26
CA HIS A 231 -17.58 11.36 31.00
C HIS A 231 -18.67 11.86 30.04
N ASN A 232 -18.63 13.16 29.75
CA ASN A 232 -19.60 13.82 28.87
C ASN A 232 -18.96 14.10 27.52
N PHE A 233 -19.60 13.70 26.43
CA PHE A 233 -19.04 13.85 25.08
C PHE A 233 -19.79 14.90 24.27
N SER A 234 -19.08 15.58 23.38
CA SER A 234 -19.72 16.39 22.33
C SER A 234 -18.89 16.44 21.06
N VAL A 235 -19.52 16.57 19.90
CA VAL A 235 -18.79 16.91 18.67
C VAL A 235 -18.69 18.42 18.59
N THR A 236 -17.47 18.95 18.62
CA THR A 236 -17.21 20.39 18.66
C THR A 236 -16.83 20.97 17.31
N ALA A 237 -16.27 20.17 16.40
CA ALA A 237 -15.95 20.60 15.05
C ALA A 237 -16.00 19.45 14.04
N VAL A 238 -16.20 19.81 12.78
CA VAL A 238 -16.05 18.94 11.60
C VAL A 238 -15.16 19.69 10.62
N ASN A 239 -14.08 19.07 10.18
CA ASN A 239 -13.09 19.70 9.30
C ASN A 239 -13.33 19.24 7.86
N VAL A 240 -13.79 20.16 7.02
CA VAL A 240 -14.02 19.95 5.58
C VAL A 240 -12.81 20.45 4.82
N VAL A 241 -12.29 19.65 3.88
CA VAL A 241 -11.09 19.96 3.09
C VAL A 241 -11.38 21.06 2.09
N ASN A 242 -12.51 20.95 1.38
CA ASN A 242 -12.90 21.85 0.30
C ASN A 242 -13.93 22.92 0.74
N GLY A 243 -14.05 23.23 2.04
CA GLY A 243 -14.99 24.24 2.50
C GLY A 243 -15.27 24.25 4.00
N THR A 244 -16.54 24.36 4.42
CA THR A 244 -16.91 24.62 5.82
C THR A 244 -17.96 23.65 6.37
N ALA A 245 -18.12 23.61 7.69
CA ALA A 245 -19.16 22.84 8.35
C ALA A 245 -19.92 23.65 9.40
N THR A 246 -21.17 23.25 9.66
CA THR A 246 -22.06 23.84 10.68
C THR A 246 -22.83 22.77 11.44
N GLY A 247 -23.42 23.14 12.58
CA GLY A 247 -24.24 22.25 13.41
C GLY A 247 -23.56 21.78 14.70
N THR A 248 -22.32 22.18 14.95
CA THR A 248 -21.62 21.97 16.23
C THR A 248 -21.82 23.16 17.18
N PRO A 249 -21.72 22.98 18.52
CA PRO A 249 -21.46 21.72 19.21
C PRO A 249 -22.70 20.81 19.28
N ILE A 250 -22.48 19.50 19.19
CA ILE A 250 -23.52 18.48 19.38
C ILE A 250 -23.24 17.71 20.65
N ALA A 251 -24.12 17.81 21.65
CA ALA A 251 -24.06 16.98 22.85
C ALA A 251 -24.32 15.51 22.49
N LEU A 252 -23.48 14.63 23.03
CA LEU A 252 -23.60 13.18 22.93
C LEU A 252 -24.03 12.62 24.31
N ASP A 253 -24.01 11.31 24.45
CA ASP A 253 -24.36 10.64 25.70
C ASP A 253 -23.28 10.86 26.77
N THR A 254 -23.68 10.58 28.00
CA THR A 254 -22.80 10.55 29.17
C THR A 254 -22.49 9.10 29.50
N LEU A 255 -21.22 8.78 29.74
CA LEU A 255 -20.84 7.52 30.39
C LEU A 255 -20.59 7.77 31.86
N ARG A 256 -21.23 6.99 32.71
CA ARG A 256 -20.95 6.97 34.14
C ARG A 256 -20.41 5.61 34.53
N THR A 257 -19.18 5.57 35.02
CA THR A 257 -18.54 4.32 35.43
C THR A 257 -19.17 3.80 36.72
N THR A 258 -19.33 2.49 36.80
CA THR A 258 -19.79 1.77 38.00
C THR A 258 -18.61 1.11 38.69
N SER A 259 -18.83 0.45 39.83
CA SER A 259 -17.80 -0.36 40.49
C SER A 259 -17.50 -1.66 39.77
N TYR A 260 -18.24 -1.98 38.70
CA TYR A 260 -18.05 -3.18 37.93
C TYR A 260 -16.84 -3.03 36.99
N VAL A 261 -15.98 -4.05 36.97
CA VAL A 261 -14.82 -4.15 36.07
C VAL A 261 -15.04 -5.36 35.17
N VAL A 262 -15.10 -5.17 33.86
CA VAL A 262 -15.18 -6.27 32.87
C VAL A 262 -13.89 -7.10 32.94
N GLY A 263 -14.02 -8.41 32.87
CA GLY A 263 -12.84 -9.29 32.75
C GLY A 263 -12.06 -9.05 31.44
N ASN A 264 -10.78 -9.40 31.45
CA ASN A 264 -9.91 -9.33 30.28
C ASN A 264 -9.92 -10.68 29.53
N ALA A 265 -9.67 -10.68 28.23
CA ALA A 265 -9.52 -11.88 27.41
C ALA A 265 -8.12 -11.86 26.79
N ASN A 266 -7.14 -12.45 27.48
CA ASN A 266 -5.74 -12.31 27.08
C ASN A 266 -5.31 -13.45 26.15
N PRO A 267 -4.72 -13.13 24.99
CA PRO A 267 -4.21 -14.13 24.06
C PRO A 267 -2.80 -14.58 24.45
N THR A 268 -2.48 -15.82 24.13
CA THR A 268 -1.11 -16.29 23.84
C THR A 268 -1.12 -16.91 22.45
N LEU A 269 0.04 -16.87 21.79
CA LEU A 269 0.21 -17.33 20.42
C LEU A 269 1.38 -18.31 20.36
N THR A 270 1.11 -19.51 19.86
CA THR A 270 2.13 -20.48 19.48
C THR A 270 2.10 -20.63 17.97
N THR A 271 3.26 -20.57 17.32
CA THR A 271 3.40 -20.75 15.87
C THR A 271 4.31 -21.94 15.57
N TYR A 272 4.14 -22.51 14.39
CA TYR A 272 4.82 -23.73 13.96
C TYR A 272 5.57 -23.48 12.65
N SER A 273 6.10 -24.54 12.06
CA SER A 273 6.71 -24.50 10.73
C SER A 273 5.76 -25.04 9.67
N VAL A 274 5.85 -24.54 8.46
CA VAL A 274 5.15 -25.08 7.29
C VAL A 274 6.11 -25.18 6.12
N LYS A 275 5.98 -26.22 5.28
CA LYS A 275 6.68 -26.33 3.99
C LYS A 275 5.68 -26.42 2.85
N ALA A 276 6.15 -26.12 1.64
CA ALA A 276 5.31 -26.30 0.46
C ALA A 276 4.89 -27.77 0.28
N GLY A 277 3.62 -27.97 -0.04
CA GLY A 277 3.01 -29.30 -0.19
C GLY A 277 2.43 -29.87 1.09
N ASP A 278 2.62 -29.23 2.25
CA ASP A 278 1.90 -29.59 3.47
C ASP A 278 0.40 -29.33 3.30
N VAL A 279 -0.44 -30.21 3.86
CA VAL A 279 -1.90 -30.14 3.76
C VAL A 279 -2.50 -30.15 5.15
N GLN A 280 -3.26 -29.11 5.48
CA GLN A 280 -3.89 -28.91 6.80
C GLN A 280 -2.91 -29.05 7.98
N GLU A 281 -1.67 -28.57 7.80
CA GLU A 281 -0.66 -28.53 8.85
C GLU A 281 -1.04 -27.48 9.90
N LEU A 282 -0.77 -27.77 11.18
CA LEU A 282 -0.98 -26.80 12.26
C LEU A 282 0.07 -25.70 12.13
N VAL A 283 -0.36 -24.48 11.82
CA VAL A 283 0.55 -23.33 11.58
C VAL A 283 0.57 -22.34 12.73
N ALA A 284 -0.52 -22.24 13.48
CA ALA A 284 -0.61 -21.44 14.69
C ALA A 284 -1.68 -21.97 15.64
N SER A 285 -1.54 -21.67 16.93
CA SER A 285 -2.54 -21.90 17.96
C SER A 285 -2.67 -20.64 18.80
N VAL A 286 -3.88 -20.10 18.85
CA VAL A 286 -4.21 -18.95 19.69
C VAL A 286 -4.97 -19.44 20.91
N SER A 287 -4.36 -19.26 22.07
CA SER A 287 -4.95 -19.59 23.35
C SER A 287 -5.51 -18.33 24.00
N ILE A 288 -6.81 -18.28 24.27
CA ILE A 288 -7.46 -17.13 24.90
C ILE A 288 -7.89 -17.53 26.31
N LEU A 289 -7.34 -16.84 27.31
CA LEU A 289 -7.68 -17.01 28.71
C LEU A 289 -8.57 -15.84 29.17
N PRO A 290 -9.86 -16.06 29.42
CA PRO A 290 -10.74 -15.03 29.94
C PRO A 290 -10.64 -14.96 31.46
N GLY A 291 -10.57 -13.74 32.00
CA GLY A 291 -10.52 -13.46 33.44
C GLY A 291 -11.88 -13.58 34.14
N LYS A 292 -12.95 -13.83 33.39
CA LYS A 292 -14.33 -14.08 33.81
C LYS A 292 -15.03 -14.98 32.79
N ASN A 293 -16.22 -15.48 33.10
CA ASN A 293 -17.00 -16.26 32.14
C ASN A 293 -17.23 -15.46 30.86
N ALA A 294 -16.89 -16.04 29.71
CA ALA A 294 -16.81 -15.34 28.45
C ALA A 294 -17.37 -16.16 27.28
N ILE A 295 -17.75 -15.44 26.22
CA ILE A 295 -18.03 -15.99 24.91
C ILE A 295 -17.03 -15.38 23.93
N ILE A 296 -16.13 -16.20 23.41
CA ILE A 296 -15.14 -15.78 22.41
C ILE A 296 -15.81 -15.75 21.04
N LYS A 297 -15.73 -14.60 20.36
CA LYS A 297 -16.39 -14.30 19.09
C LYS A 297 -15.44 -14.22 17.90
N GLY A 298 -14.17 -13.94 18.14
CA GLY A 298 -13.16 -13.90 17.10
C GLY A 298 -11.78 -13.49 17.59
N VAL A 299 -10.80 -13.61 16.70
CA VAL A 299 -9.43 -13.13 16.92
C VAL A 299 -8.79 -12.75 15.59
N THR A 300 -7.94 -11.73 15.60
CA THR A 300 -7.12 -11.33 14.46
C THR A 300 -5.64 -11.56 14.73
N LEU A 301 -4.93 -12.12 13.77
CA LEU A 301 -3.47 -12.16 13.73
C LEU A 301 -3.02 -11.22 12.61
N THR A 302 -2.11 -10.31 12.93
CA THR A 302 -1.52 -9.35 11.99
C THR A 302 -0.05 -9.68 11.78
N ARG A 303 0.40 -9.69 10.53
CA ARG A 303 1.80 -9.78 10.14
C ARG A 303 2.49 -8.49 10.53
N SER A 304 3.45 -8.58 11.43
CA SER A 304 4.29 -7.45 11.83
C SER A 304 5.52 -7.33 10.92
N SER A 305 6.06 -8.44 10.43
CA SER A 305 7.17 -8.47 9.46
C SER A 305 7.28 -9.83 8.77
N GLY A 306 8.17 -9.93 7.77
CA GLY A 306 8.41 -11.18 7.05
C GLY A 306 7.56 -11.33 5.79
N LYS A 307 7.43 -12.58 5.31
CA LYS A 307 6.71 -12.91 4.06
C LYS A 307 5.21 -12.61 4.16
N ASN A 308 4.57 -12.31 3.03
CA ASN A 308 3.13 -12.11 2.98
C ASN A 308 2.41 -13.42 3.33
N ILE A 309 1.32 -13.34 4.11
CA ILE A 309 0.67 -14.54 4.65
C ILE A 309 0.04 -15.38 3.52
N ASP A 310 -0.58 -14.72 2.55
CA ASP A 310 -1.26 -15.33 1.40
C ASP A 310 -0.30 -15.91 0.34
N GLU A 311 0.97 -15.52 0.36
CA GLU A 311 2.04 -16.19 -0.40
C GLU A 311 2.52 -17.48 0.27
N VAL A 312 2.32 -17.60 1.58
CA VAL A 312 2.82 -18.72 2.40
C VAL A 312 1.77 -19.79 2.65
N LEU A 313 0.55 -19.36 2.92
CA LEU A 313 -0.53 -20.20 3.37
C LEU A 313 -1.71 -20.12 2.41
N SER A 314 -2.33 -21.27 2.17
CA SER A 314 -3.64 -21.34 1.52
C SER A 314 -4.60 -22.20 2.33
N ASN A 315 -5.91 -22.03 2.08
CA ASN A 315 -6.97 -22.84 2.69
C ASN A 315 -6.88 -22.88 4.24
N VAL A 316 -6.57 -21.74 4.85
CA VAL A 316 -6.48 -21.60 6.30
C VAL A 316 -7.87 -21.80 6.92
N LYS A 317 -7.94 -22.65 7.95
CA LYS A 317 -9.17 -22.95 8.68
C LYS A 317 -8.88 -22.93 10.18
N ALA A 318 -9.86 -22.47 10.95
CA ALA A 318 -9.82 -22.46 12.40
C ALA A 318 -10.52 -23.70 12.95
N TYR A 319 -9.88 -24.33 13.93
CA TYR A 319 -10.36 -25.52 14.61
C TYR A 319 -10.41 -25.25 16.10
N TYR A 320 -11.40 -25.86 16.75
CA TYR A 320 -11.52 -25.85 18.19
C TYR A 320 -12.13 -27.19 18.61
N ASN A 321 -11.43 -27.93 19.47
CA ASN A 321 -11.72 -29.34 19.77
C ASN A 321 -11.87 -30.20 18.51
N ASP A 322 -10.94 -30.06 17.56
CA ASP A 322 -10.90 -30.77 16.26
C ASP A 322 -12.07 -30.50 15.30
N GLU A 323 -13.01 -29.62 15.64
CA GLU A 323 -14.08 -29.19 14.75
C GLU A 323 -13.77 -27.84 14.11
N ILE A 324 -14.15 -27.68 12.83
CA ILE A 324 -14.01 -26.40 12.12
C ILE A 324 -14.98 -25.39 12.73
N VAL A 325 -14.46 -24.22 13.10
CA VAL A 325 -15.24 -23.15 13.73
C VAL A 325 -15.04 -21.81 13.02
N GLY A 326 -16.07 -20.98 13.07
CA GLY A 326 -16.04 -19.62 12.55
C GLY A 326 -15.78 -19.55 11.04
N THR A 327 -15.33 -18.38 10.60
CA THR A 327 -14.91 -18.10 9.23
C THR A 327 -13.54 -17.47 9.29
N VAL A 328 -12.61 -18.00 8.48
CA VAL A 328 -11.25 -17.47 8.38
C VAL A 328 -11.12 -16.70 7.09
N THR A 329 -10.66 -15.45 7.20
CA THR A 329 -10.27 -14.61 6.05
C THR A 329 -8.78 -14.35 6.11
N VAL A 330 -8.08 -14.53 4.99
CA VAL A 330 -6.64 -14.33 4.88
C VAL A 330 -6.37 -13.25 3.84
N THR A 331 -5.45 -12.37 4.18
CA THR A 331 -4.84 -11.33 3.32
C THR A 331 -3.33 -11.43 3.44
N ASP A 332 -2.57 -10.65 2.68
CA ASP A 332 -1.11 -10.53 2.81
C ASP A 332 -0.65 -10.12 4.23
N GLU A 333 -1.48 -9.36 4.95
CA GLU A 333 -1.19 -8.84 6.28
C GLU A 333 -1.93 -9.54 7.42
N LYS A 334 -3.12 -10.09 7.21
CA LYS A 334 -3.99 -10.52 8.32
C LYS A 334 -4.61 -11.89 8.12
N ILE A 335 -4.75 -12.60 9.23
CA ILE A 335 -5.65 -13.74 9.40
C ILE A 335 -6.74 -13.32 10.38
N VAL A 336 -7.97 -13.20 9.90
CA VAL A 336 -9.14 -12.84 10.72
C VAL A 336 -9.99 -14.07 10.92
N VAL A 337 -10.17 -14.47 12.18
CA VAL A 337 -11.11 -15.53 12.58
C VAL A 337 -12.34 -14.87 13.19
N ALA A 338 -13.47 -14.94 12.50
CA ALA A 338 -14.73 -14.34 12.93
C ALA A 338 -15.82 -15.40 13.12
N GLY A 339 -16.93 -15.02 13.75
CA GLY A 339 -18.10 -15.89 13.90
C GLY A 339 -17.89 -17.08 14.85
N LEU A 340 -16.95 -16.96 15.79
CA LEU A 340 -16.80 -17.93 16.87
C LEU A 340 -17.97 -17.80 17.86
N ASN A 341 -18.25 -18.89 18.57
CA ASN A 341 -19.19 -18.89 19.67
C ASN A 341 -18.71 -19.87 20.75
N ILE A 342 -17.52 -19.62 21.27
CA ILE A 342 -16.84 -20.52 22.23
C ILE A 342 -17.07 -19.99 23.64
N GLU A 343 -17.86 -20.71 24.43
CA GLU A 343 -18.08 -20.40 25.83
C GLU A 343 -16.94 -20.94 26.70
N ARG A 344 -16.50 -20.11 27.65
CA ARG A 344 -15.45 -20.44 28.60
C ARG A 344 -15.75 -19.90 29.99
N LEU A 345 -15.56 -20.73 31.00
CA LEU A 345 -15.56 -20.26 32.38
C LEU A 345 -14.26 -19.51 32.69
N ASN A 346 -14.29 -18.71 33.75
CA ASN A 346 -13.07 -18.07 34.26
C ASN A 346 -11.97 -19.11 34.50
N GLY A 347 -10.78 -18.86 33.95
CA GLY A 347 -9.62 -19.74 34.10
C GLY A 347 -9.54 -20.86 33.06
N GLU A 348 -10.59 -21.10 32.26
CA GLU A 348 -10.56 -22.07 31.17
C GLU A 348 -10.01 -21.43 29.90
N THR A 349 -9.05 -22.08 29.25
CA THR A 349 -8.48 -21.57 28.00
C THR A 349 -9.28 -22.05 26.80
N ALA A 350 -9.58 -21.16 25.86
CA ALA A 350 -10.01 -21.53 24.50
C ALA A 350 -8.77 -21.64 23.60
N ASN A 351 -8.47 -22.84 23.09
CA ASN A 351 -7.37 -23.06 22.15
C ASN A 351 -7.93 -23.16 20.73
N ILE A 352 -7.67 -22.14 19.92
CA ILE A 352 -8.10 -22.07 18.53
C ILE A 352 -6.90 -22.41 17.66
N GLU A 353 -6.95 -23.56 17.01
CA GLU A 353 -5.90 -24.05 16.12
C GLU A 353 -6.14 -23.55 14.69
N LEU A 354 -5.13 -22.96 14.08
CA LEU A 354 -5.13 -22.60 12.67
C LEU A 354 -4.38 -23.68 11.89
N LYS A 355 -5.09 -24.37 11.00
CA LYS A 355 -4.50 -25.35 10.08
C LYS A 355 -4.58 -24.84 8.66
N ALA A 356 -3.52 -25.06 7.88
CA ALA A 356 -3.38 -24.49 6.55
C ALA A 356 -2.57 -25.41 5.63
N ASN A 357 -2.62 -25.13 4.32
CA ASN A 357 -1.70 -25.73 3.37
C ASN A 357 -0.50 -24.80 3.16
N GLY A 358 0.71 -25.37 3.17
CA GLY A 358 1.92 -24.62 2.82
C GLY A 358 2.11 -24.56 1.31
N ILE A 359 2.36 -23.36 0.78
CA ILE A 359 2.48 -23.14 -0.67
C ILE A 359 3.73 -22.38 -1.10
N TYR A 360 4.49 -21.82 -0.16
CA TYR A 360 5.61 -20.94 -0.51
C TYR A 360 6.83 -21.70 -1.03
N ILE A 361 7.32 -21.27 -2.19
CA ILE A 361 8.52 -21.81 -2.83
C ILE A 361 9.40 -20.63 -3.22
N GLY A 362 10.60 -20.57 -2.65
CA GLY A 362 11.52 -19.46 -2.87
C GLY A 362 12.57 -19.36 -1.78
N THR A 363 13.16 -18.17 -1.62
CA THR A 363 14.13 -17.91 -0.56
C THR A 363 13.47 -18.04 0.81
N LEU A 364 14.11 -18.82 1.70
CA LEU A 364 13.69 -18.99 3.09
C LEU A 364 13.42 -17.65 3.77
N GLY A 365 12.43 -17.64 4.65
CA GLY A 365 12.06 -16.51 5.46
C GLY A 365 10.94 -16.89 6.40
N ASP A 366 10.71 -16.07 7.40
CA ASP A 366 9.65 -16.30 8.38
C ASP A 366 8.49 -15.30 8.19
N VAL A 367 7.38 -15.57 8.85
CA VAL A 367 6.26 -14.62 9.03
C VAL A 367 6.13 -14.34 10.52
N LEU A 368 6.36 -13.10 10.92
CA LEU A 368 6.14 -12.67 12.31
C LEU A 368 4.68 -12.27 12.47
N LEU A 369 3.92 -13.07 13.22
CA LEU A 369 2.50 -12.86 13.51
C LEU A 369 2.31 -12.29 14.91
N VAL A 370 1.37 -11.36 15.03
CA VAL A 370 1.02 -10.70 16.29
C VAL A 370 -0.49 -10.70 16.45
N VAL A 371 -0.99 -11.07 17.62
CA VAL A 371 -2.33 -10.70 18.08
C VAL A 371 -2.16 -9.43 18.90
N GLU A 372 -2.62 -8.29 18.40
CA GLU A 372 -2.44 -7.01 19.09
C GLU A 372 -3.39 -6.86 20.29
N ALA A 373 -3.17 -5.82 21.10
CA ALA A 373 -4.15 -5.43 22.09
C ALA A 373 -5.47 -5.03 21.39
N ASN A 374 -6.58 -5.52 21.88
CA ASN A 374 -7.93 -5.44 21.31
C ASN A 374 -8.20 -6.28 20.03
N ASP A 375 -7.25 -7.08 19.54
CA ASP A 375 -7.50 -7.99 18.40
C ASP A 375 -8.28 -9.27 18.80
N VAL A 376 -8.57 -9.43 20.10
CA VAL A 376 -9.45 -10.49 20.62
C VAL A 376 -10.85 -9.92 20.79
N TYR A 377 -11.82 -10.55 20.12
CA TYR A 377 -13.23 -10.21 20.25
C TYR A 377 -13.90 -11.20 21.19
N ALA A 378 -14.18 -10.76 22.41
CA ALA A 378 -14.87 -11.55 23.44
C ALA A 378 -15.85 -10.70 24.24
N VAL A 379 -16.88 -11.33 24.78
CA VAL A 379 -17.85 -10.70 25.68
C VAL A 379 -17.99 -11.53 26.96
N GLU A 380 -18.27 -10.88 28.09
CA GLU A 380 -18.66 -11.58 29.31
C GLU A 380 -20.01 -12.27 29.10
N ALA A 381 -20.11 -13.55 29.47
CA ALA A 381 -21.30 -14.37 29.21
C ALA A 381 -22.56 -13.83 29.91
N ASN A 382 -22.41 -13.21 31.07
CA ASN A 382 -23.55 -12.80 31.92
C ASN A 382 -24.04 -11.37 31.61
N THR A 383 -23.11 -10.46 31.30
CA THR A 383 -23.39 -9.03 31.12
C THR A 383 -23.39 -8.62 29.65
N ASN A 384 -22.85 -9.49 28.76
CA ASN A 384 -22.58 -9.20 27.36
C ASN A 384 -21.66 -7.99 27.15
N GLU A 385 -20.88 -7.63 28.18
CA GLU A 385 -19.88 -6.57 28.14
C GLU A 385 -18.65 -7.01 27.35
N SER A 386 -18.15 -6.15 26.46
CA SER A 386 -16.98 -6.44 25.65
C SER A 386 -15.71 -6.49 26.50
N MET A 387 -14.93 -7.55 26.35
CA MET A 387 -13.70 -7.78 27.09
C MET A 387 -12.50 -7.21 26.33
N ARG A 388 -11.53 -6.64 27.04
CA ARG A 388 -10.26 -6.17 26.48
C ARG A 388 -9.21 -7.28 26.47
N SER A 389 -8.38 -7.36 25.45
CA SER A 389 -7.04 -7.96 25.57
C SER A 389 -6.04 -6.86 25.94
N LEU A 390 -5.32 -7.04 27.05
CA LEU A 390 -4.31 -6.07 27.50
C LEU A 390 -2.90 -6.42 27.02
N ALA A 391 -2.68 -7.69 26.71
CA ALA A 391 -1.41 -8.19 26.22
C ALA A 391 -1.50 -8.48 24.72
N SER A 392 -0.43 -8.16 24.00
CA SER A 392 -0.19 -8.69 22.67
C SER A 392 0.51 -10.04 22.77
N ALA A 393 0.23 -10.92 21.83
CA ALA A 393 0.92 -12.20 21.70
C ALA A 393 1.66 -12.24 20.37
N ILE A 394 2.89 -12.75 20.35
CA ILE A 394 3.76 -12.76 19.17
C ILE A 394 4.24 -14.19 18.92
N GLY A 395 4.26 -14.60 17.66
CA GLY A 395 4.82 -15.87 17.22
C GLY A 395 5.41 -15.77 15.83
N THR A 396 6.46 -16.56 15.58
CA THR A 396 7.12 -16.64 14.27
C THR A 396 6.72 -17.94 13.58
N LEU A 397 5.97 -17.84 12.48
CA LEU A 397 5.70 -18.97 11.58
C LEU A 397 6.92 -19.16 10.68
N SER A 398 7.56 -20.33 10.79
CA SER A 398 8.75 -20.62 9.99
C SER A 398 8.39 -21.26 8.65
N VAL A 399 8.94 -20.74 7.56
CA VAL A 399 8.77 -21.35 6.24
C VAL A 399 9.95 -22.25 5.96
N ALA A 400 9.70 -23.57 5.96
CA ALA A 400 10.71 -24.59 5.80
C ALA A 400 11.00 -24.90 4.31
N ASN A 401 12.11 -25.61 4.08
CA ASN A 401 12.50 -26.04 2.74
C ASN A 401 11.49 -27.03 2.15
N VAL A 402 11.42 -27.01 0.83
CA VAL A 402 10.76 -28.04 0.03
C VAL A 402 11.52 -29.37 0.15
N ASP A 403 10.81 -30.49 0.25
CA ASP A 403 11.44 -31.79 0.21
C ASP A 403 11.76 -32.18 -1.24
N MET A 404 13.03 -32.56 -1.47
CA MET A 404 13.50 -33.05 -2.75
C MET A 404 14.16 -34.42 -2.59
N SER A 405 14.02 -35.27 -3.59
CA SER A 405 14.66 -36.58 -3.64
C SER A 405 15.45 -36.74 -4.93
N LEU A 406 16.74 -37.09 -4.80
CA LEU A 406 17.61 -37.41 -5.92
C LEU A 406 17.90 -38.91 -5.92
N THR A 407 17.39 -39.62 -6.92
CA THR A 407 17.51 -41.08 -7.03
C THR A 407 18.43 -41.44 -8.19
N LYS A 408 19.46 -42.26 -7.94
CA LYS A 408 20.28 -42.85 -9.00
C LYS A 408 19.53 -44.00 -9.68
N VAL A 409 19.41 -43.92 -10.99
CA VAL A 409 18.77 -44.93 -11.85
C VAL A 409 19.81 -45.80 -12.57
N SER A 410 21.02 -45.28 -12.83
CA SER A 410 22.04 -46.05 -13.54
C SER A 410 22.54 -47.25 -12.75
N THR A 411 22.80 -48.35 -13.46
CA THR A 411 23.21 -49.64 -12.88
C THR A 411 24.72 -49.79 -12.86
N GLY A 412 25.33 -49.75 -11.67
CA GLY A 412 26.70 -50.23 -11.42
C GLY A 412 27.82 -49.62 -12.28
N SER A 413 29.00 -50.25 -12.24
CA SER A 413 30.13 -49.93 -13.11
C SER A 413 29.94 -50.58 -14.48
N GLN A 414 30.37 -49.90 -15.54
CA GLN A 414 30.34 -50.42 -16.90
C GLN A 414 31.78 -50.55 -17.44
N THR A 415 32.06 -51.65 -18.11
CA THR A 415 33.32 -51.84 -18.86
C THR A 415 33.04 -51.57 -20.33
N VAL A 416 33.76 -50.62 -20.92
CA VAL A 416 33.58 -50.21 -22.32
C VAL A 416 34.90 -50.31 -23.08
N ALA A 417 34.84 -50.59 -24.38
CA ALA A 417 36.02 -50.58 -25.24
C ALA A 417 36.51 -49.14 -25.48
N PRO A 418 37.80 -48.92 -25.76
CA PRO A 418 38.28 -47.62 -26.24
C PRO A 418 37.55 -47.18 -27.52
N GLY A 419 37.23 -45.89 -27.63
CA GLY A 419 36.48 -45.34 -28.77
C GLY A 419 34.96 -45.55 -28.70
N THR A 420 34.42 -46.11 -27.62
CA THR A 420 32.97 -46.31 -27.47
C THR A 420 32.27 -44.96 -27.31
N SER A 421 31.27 -44.73 -28.14
CA SER A 421 30.40 -43.55 -28.07
C SER A 421 29.15 -43.82 -27.24
N ASN A 422 28.54 -42.74 -26.72
CA ASN A 422 27.27 -42.79 -25.99
C ASN A 422 27.31 -43.64 -24.70
N VAL A 423 28.42 -43.60 -23.96
CA VAL A 423 28.54 -44.32 -22.69
C VAL A 423 27.76 -43.56 -21.61
N GLU A 424 26.66 -44.14 -21.10
CA GLU A 424 25.91 -43.55 -19.99
C GLU A 424 26.67 -43.72 -18.68
N LEU A 425 27.22 -42.62 -18.17
CA LEU A 425 28.02 -42.56 -16.94
C LEU A 425 27.12 -42.43 -15.71
N LEU A 426 26.04 -41.68 -15.83
CA LEU A 426 25.11 -41.41 -14.74
C LEU A 426 23.70 -41.19 -15.27
N ASN A 427 22.72 -41.63 -14.50
CA ASN A 427 21.31 -41.37 -14.76
C ASN A 427 20.62 -41.16 -13.42
N LEU A 428 20.03 -39.98 -13.21
CA LEU A 428 19.38 -39.56 -11.98
C LEU A 428 17.94 -39.11 -12.27
N LYS A 429 17.09 -39.29 -11.27
CA LYS A 429 15.76 -38.67 -11.19
C LYS A 429 15.71 -37.76 -9.99
N LEU A 430 15.36 -36.50 -10.20
CA LEU A 430 15.07 -35.51 -9.17
C LEU A 430 13.55 -35.32 -9.07
N THR A 431 12.97 -35.51 -7.89
CA THR A 431 11.55 -35.27 -7.60
C THR A 431 11.39 -34.29 -6.45
N SER A 432 10.20 -33.72 -6.32
CA SER A 432 9.78 -32.93 -5.16
C SER A 432 8.43 -33.39 -4.61
N ASN A 433 8.16 -33.10 -3.34
CA ASN A 433 6.85 -33.30 -2.72
C ASN A 433 5.77 -32.32 -3.20
N THR A 434 6.16 -31.18 -3.79
CA THR A 434 5.26 -30.17 -4.36
C THR A 434 5.71 -29.78 -5.75
N GLU A 435 4.80 -29.24 -6.56
CA GLU A 435 5.14 -28.72 -7.88
C GLU A 435 5.80 -27.35 -7.80
N PHE A 436 6.91 -27.16 -8.54
CA PHE A 436 7.46 -25.83 -8.80
C PHE A 436 8.30 -25.75 -10.07
N GLU A 437 8.41 -24.52 -10.59
CA GLU A 437 9.29 -24.20 -11.71
C GLU A 437 10.73 -24.03 -11.22
N VAL A 438 11.65 -24.78 -11.82
CA VAL A 438 13.09 -24.57 -11.68
C VAL A 438 13.54 -23.61 -12.76
N SER A 439 14.04 -22.44 -12.34
CA SER A 439 14.52 -21.39 -13.24
C SER A 439 16.03 -21.16 -13.17
N ASN A 440 16.67 -21.52 -12.06
CA ASN A 440 18.13 -21.43 -11.90
C ASN A 440 18.62 -22.62 -11.08
N TYR A 441 19.68 -23.28 -11.54
CA TYR A 441 20.26 -24.41 -10.83
C TYR A 441 21.72 -24.62 -11.24
N THR A 442 22.46 -25.30 -10.36
CA THR A 442 23.86 -25.66 -10.56
C THR A 442 24.00 -27.16 -10.36
N ILE A 443 24.58 -27.84 -11.35
CA ILE A 443 25.01 -29.23 -11.24
C ILE A 443 26.51 -29.21 -10.99
N LYS A 444 26.95 -29.81 -9.88
CA LYS A 444 28.36 -29.96 -9.55
C LYS A 444 28.69 -31.44 -9.42
N PHE A 445 29.69 -31.88 -10.18
CA PHE A 445 30.29 -33.20 -10.03
C PHE A 445 31.57 -33.05 -9.21
N ASN A 446 31.64 -33.72 -8.07
CA ASN A 446 32.89 -33.77 -7.32
C ASN A 446 33.90 -34.59 -8.12
N ASP A 447 35.11 -34.02 -8.31
CA ASP A 447 36.29 -34.71 -8.85
C ASP A 447 36.21 -35.19 -10.31
N ILE A 448 35.36 -34.59 -11.16
CA ILE A 448 35.26 -34.99 -12.58
C ILE A 448 36.40 -34.43 -13.46
N GLY A 449 37.10 -33.37 -13.04
CA GLY A 449 38.06 -32.65 -13.89
C GLY A 449 39.19 -33.53 -14.44
N GLU A 450 39.74 -34.43 -13.63
CA GLU A 450 40.75 -35.40 -14.09
C GLU A 450 40.13 -36.50 -14.97
N LEU A 451 38.88 -36.90 -14.69
CA LEU A 451 38.16 -37.93 -15.43
C LEU A 451 37.78 -37.50 -16.84
N LEU A 452 37.56 -36.20 -17.06
CA LEU A 452 37.24 -35.62 -18.37
C LEU A 452 38.29 -35.98 -19.43
N THR A 453 39.56 -36.10 -19.03
CA THR A 453 40.67 -36.44 -19.95
C THR A 453 40.51 -37.80 -20.66
N ASN A 454 39.64 -38.69 -20.16
CA ASN A 454 39.35 -39.98 -20.78
C ASN A 454 38.33 -39.89 -21.94
N PHE A 455 37.67 -38.75 -22.09
CA PHE A 455 36.62 -38.52 -23.08
C PHE A 455 37.11 -37.62 -24.22
N ILE A 456 36.52 -37.79 -25.40
CA ILE A 456 36.78 -36.95 -26.58
C ILE A 456 36.58 -35.47 -26.18
N ASP A 457 37.48 -34.62 -26.67
CA ASP A 457 37.54 -33.16 -26.38
C ASP A 457 37.63 -32.78 -24.89
N ASN A 458 37.90 -33.75 -24.02
CA ASN A 458 37.87 -33.61 -22.57
C ASN A 458 36.51 -33.13 -22.05
N GLU A 459 35.44 -33.68 -22.63
CA GLU A 459 34.05 -33.25 -22.39
C GLU A 459 33.12 -34.44 -22.13
N VAL A 460 32.09 -34.21 -21.33
CA VAL A 460 30.89 -35.07 -21.26
C VAL A 460 29.65 -34.26 -21.59
N THR A 461 28.63 -34.93 -22.11
CA THR A 461 27.32 -34.34 -22.38
C THR A 461 26.38 -34.61 -21.21
N VAL A 462 25.83 -33.55 -20.62
CA VAL A 462 24.78 -33.63 -19.60
C VAL A 462 23.43 -33.40 -20.28
N TYR A 463 22.50 -34.33 -20.13
CA TYR A 463 21.13 -34.19 -20.58
C TYR A 463 20.22 -33.88 -19.40
N ILE A 464 19.43 -32.81 -19.52
CA ILE A 464 18.43 -32.42 -18.52
C ILE A 464 17.08 -32.39 -19.21
N ASN A 465 16.20 -33.33 -18.83
CA ASN A 465 14.93 -33.55 -19.52
C ASN A 465 15.08 -33.71 -21.05
N GLY A 466 16.22 -34.26 -21.49
CA GLY A 466 16.52 -34.49 -22.90
C GLY A 466 17.24 -33.34 -23.62
N ILE A 467 17.39 -32.17 -23.00
CA ILE A 467 18.20 -31.06 -23.53
C ILE A 467 19.66 -31.30 -23.19
N ASP A 468 20.55 -31.25 -24.18
CA ASP A 468 21.98 -31.50 -24.04
C ASP A 468 22.79 -30.25 -23.71
N TYR A 469 23.76 -30.43 -22.82
CA TYR A 469 24.71 -29.40 -22.41
C TYR A 469 26.13 -29.97 -22.41
N SER A 470 27.04 -29.22 -22.99
CA SER A 470 28.48 -29.47 -22.92
C SER A 470 29.00 -29.20 -21.52
N MET A 471 29.74 -30.15 -20.95
CA MET A 471 30.41 -29.99 -19.66
C MET A 471 31.91 -30.28 -19.79
N THR A 472 32.70 -29.21 -19.75
CA THR A 472 34.17 -29.24 -19.79
C THR A 472 34.82 -28.93 -18.43
N THR A 473 34.00 -28.64 -17.41
CA THR A 473 34.41 -28.31 -16.04
C THR A 473 33.59 -29.11 -15.03
N ASP A 474 33.93 -29.03 -13.75
CA ASP A 474 33.24 -29.74 -12.67
C ASP A 474 31.84 -29.18 -12.33
N THR A 475 31.53 -28.00 -12.85
CA THR A 475 30.32 -27.24 -12.53
C THR A 475 29.63 -26.80 -13.81
N LEU A 476 28.32 -27.02 -13.88
CA LEU A 476 27.40 -26.46 -14.89
C LEU A 476 26.37 -25.59 -14.18
N THR A 477 26.32 -24.32 -14.54
CA THR A 477 25.34 -23.36 -14.00
C THR A 477 24.43 -22.91 -15.12
N LEU A 478 23.12 -23.07 -14.93
CA LEU A 478 22.10 -22.71 -15.91
C LEU A 478 21.16 -21.66 -15.31
N SER A 479 20.80 -20.68 -16.12
CA SER A 479 20.04 -19.49 -15.71
C SER A 479 18.75 -19.30 -16.52
N ALA A 480 17.83 -18.51 -15.95
CA ALA A 480 16.40 -18.45 -16.27
C ALA A 480 15.97 -18.12 -17.72
N SER A 481 16.89 -17.87 -18.66
CA SER A 481 16.56 -17.35 -19.99
C SER A 481 16.30 -18.40 -21.09
N SER A 482 16.61 -19.69 -20.90
CA SER A 482 16.36 -20.71 -21.95
C SER A 482 15.78 -22.04 -21.47
N ASP A 483 16.04 -22.47 -20.23
CA ASP A 483 15.80 -23.87 -19.82
C ASP A 483 15.08 -23.99 -18.48
N ARG A 484 13.77 -23.70 -18.52
CA ARG A 484 12.87 -23.85 -17.37
C ARG A 484 12.14 -25.17 -17.44
N PHE A 485 11.93 -25.81 -16.30
CA PHE A 485 11.12 -27.02 -16.20
C PHE A 485 10.43 -27.09 -14.86
N PHE A 486 9.28 -27.74 -14.84
CA PHE A 486 8.57 -28.05 -13.60
C PHE A 486 9.09 -29.37 -13.03
N ILE A 487 9.14 -29.45 -11.70
CA ILE A 487 9.35 -30.71 -10.99
C ILE A 487 8.24 -30.94 -9.99
N ASP A 488 7.79 -32.18 -9.91
CA ASP A 488 6.93 -32.68 -8.84
C ASP A 488 7.16 -34.19 -8.65
N LYS A 489 6.28 -34.85 -7.90
CA LYS A 489 6.35 -36.29 -7.63
C LYS A 489 6.13 -37.15 -8.88
N ASN A 490 5.25 -36.73 -9.77
CA ASN A 490 4.83 -37.41 -10.99
C ASN A 490 5.63 -36.94 -12.22
N ASN A 491 6.21 -35.74 -12.17
CA ASN A 491 7.03 -35.13 -13.21
C ASN A 491 8.48 -34.97 -12.72
N PRO A 492 9.28 -36.05 -12.66
CA PRO A 492 10.67 -35.97 -12.26
C PRO A 492 11.53 -35.26 -13.31
N ALA A 493 12.47 -34.43 -12.87
CA ALA A 493 13.57 -34.02 -13.73
C ALA A 493 14.55 -35.19 -13.92
N THR A 494 14.90 -35.47 -15.17
CA THR A 494 15.85 -36.51 -15.54
C THR A 494 17.20 -35.88 -15.84
N ILE A 495 18.25 -36.35 -15.18
CA ILE A 495 19.62 -35.87 -15.36
C ILE A 495 20.47 -37.06 -15.81
N ARG A 496 20.94 -37.03 -17.05
CA ARG A 496 21.79 -38.10 -17.61
C ARG A 496 23.14 -37.52 -17.99
N VAL A 497 24.21 -38.27 -17.76
CA VAL A 497 25.57 -37.90 -18.15
C VAL A 497 26.08 -38.95 -19.10
N VAL A 498 26.53 -38.52 -20.28
CA VAL A 498 26.98 -39.40 -21.36
C VAL A 498 28.37 -38.94 -21.81
N GLY A 499 29.28 -39.90 -22.00
CA GLY A 499 30.63 -39.64 -22.49
C GLY A 499 30.96 -40.44 -23.75
N HIS A 500 31.90 -39.92 -24.53
CA HIS A 500 32.48 -40.60 -25.69
C HIS A 500 33.95 -40.90 -25.37
N THR A 501 34.34 -42.17 -25.25
CA THR A 501 35.70 -42.53 -24.82
C THR A 501 36.70 -42.33 -25.94
N LYS A 502 37.93 -41.91 -25.60
CA LYS A 502 39.00 -41.79 -26.59
C LYS A 502 39.38 -43.16 -27.16
N SER A 503 39.73 -43.19 -28.44
CA SER A 503 40.41 -44.33 -29.06
C SER A 503 41.83 -44.43 -28.51
N VAL A 504 42.32 -45.64 -28.25
CA VAL A 504 43.77 -45.83 -28.06
C VAL A 504 44.44 -45.70 -29.43
N PRO A 505 45.55 -44.94 -29.57
CA PRO A 505 46.29 -44.90 -30.83
C PRO A 505 46.68 -46.33 -31.22
N ALA A 506 46.44 -46.70 -32.48
CA ALA A 506 46.97 -47.95 -33.00
C ALA A 506 48.49 -47.93 -32.81
N VAL A 507 49.01 -48.81 -31.95
CA VAL A 507 50.44 -49.10 -31.91
C VAL A 507 50.73 -49.84 -33.21
N LEU A 508 51.22 -49.10 -34.21
CA LEU A 508 51.67 -49.63 -35.49
C LEU A 508 52.91 -50.51 -35.32
#